data_AF-K8X3X8-F1
#
_entry.id   AF-K8X3X8-F1
#
_cell.length_a   1.000
_cell.length_b   1.000
_cell.length_c   1.000
_cell.angle_alpha   90.00
_cell.angle_beta   90.00
_cell.angle_gamma   90.00
#
_symmetry.space_group_name_H-M   'P 1'
#
loop_
_entity.id
_entity.type
_entity.pdbx_description
1 polymer ?
#
loop_
_entity_poly.entity_id
_entity_poly.type
_entity_poly.pdbx_seq_one_letter_code
_entity_poly.pdbx_strand_id
1 'polypeptide(L)'
;MGIDLLDAIEALKSVGCAAQAVITDDVATSIRTDRGARELPRAEWDRGIASQIALARRESPNRGGRHLGFAQALVHEMPHTLAMLQTGRLNEWRATLLVRETACLSAADRGIVDRRLCSDPAILDGVG
;
A
#
# COMPACT_ATOMS: atom_id res chain seq x y z
N MET A 1 -8.05 29.76 -2.94
CA MET A 1 -8.71 29.72 -4.28
C MET A 1 -7.90 29.03 -5.40
N GLY A 2 -6.61 28.71 -5.23
CA GLY A 2 -5.90 27.74 -6.08
C GLY A 2 -5.27 26.62 -5.24
N ILE A 3 -4.74 26.98 -4.07
CA ILE A 3 -4.22 26.06 -3.05
C ILE A 3 -5.28 25.03 -2.64
N ASP A 4 -6.51 25.45 -2.33
CA ASP A 4 -7.59 24.53 -1.94
C ASP A 4 -7.89 23.45 -3.00
N LEU A 5 -7.71 23.78 -4.29
CA LEU A 5 -7.87 22.81 -5.39
C LEU A 5 -6.70 21.84 -5.48
N LEU A 6 -5.47 22.32 -5.25
CA LEU A 6 -4.28 21.46 -5.17
C LEU A 6 -4.41 20.49 -4.00
N ASP A 7 -4.85 20.97 -2.84
CA ASP A 7 -5.09 20.15 -1.65
C ASP A 7 -6.16 19.07 -1.92
N ALA A 8 -7.26 19.44 -2.58
CA ALA A 8 -8.30 18.48 -2.96
C ALA A 8 -7.80 17.41 -3.95
N ILE A 9 -6.98 17.79 -4.94
CA ILE A 9 -6.39 16.84 -5.90
C ILE A 9 -5.40 15.90 -5.20
N GLU A 10 -4.58 16.41 -4.28
CA GLU A 10 -3.63 15.60 -3.53
C GLU A 10 -4.35 14.61 -2.58
N ALA A 11 -5.42 15.06 -1.92
CA ALA A 11 -6.28 14.17 -1.14
C ALA A 11 -6.88 13.08 -2.03
N LEU A 12 -7.41 13.42 -3.22
CA LEU A 12 -7.96 12.44 -4.15
C LEU A 12 -6.90 11.42 -4.62
N LYS A 13 -5.68 11.86 -4.94
CA LYS A 13 -4.56 10.96 -5.28
C LYS A 13 -4.25 10.00 -4.14
N SER A 14 -4.27 10.50 -2.91
CA SER A 14 -4.00 9.71 -1.70
C SER A 14 -5.05 8.63 -1.48
N VAL A 15 -6.33 8.97 -1.62
CA VAL A 15 -7.44 8.00 -1.57
C VAL A 15 -7.31 6.98 -2.71
N GLY A 16 -6.97 7.42 -3.92
CA GLY A 16 -6.71 6.54 -5.05
C GLY A 16 -5.58 5.55 -4.78
N CYS A 17 -4.48 6.01 -4.15
CA CYS A 17 -3.38 5.15 -3.73
C CYS A 17 -3.83 4.10 -2.69
N ALA A 18 -4.61 4.49 -1.69
CA ALA A 18 -5.18 3.55 -0.71
C ALA A 18 -6.05 2.48 -1.38
N ALA A 19 -6.94 2.88 -2.29
CA ALA A 19 -7.79 1.96 -3.03
C ALA A 19 -6.96 0.99 -3.88
N GLN A 20 -5.92 1.49 -4.57
CA GLN A 20 -4.99 0.65 -5.33
C GLN A 20 -4.27 -0.36 -4.43
N ALA A 21 -3.87 0.02 -3.21
CA ALA A 21 -3.22 -0.89 -2.27
C ALA A 21 -4.17 -2.04 -1.87
N VAL A 22 -5.40 -1.73 -1.45
CA VAL A 22 -6.40 -2.75 -1.07
C VAL A 22 -6.70 -3.69 -2.23
N ILE A 23 -7.00 -3.14 -3.42
CA ILE A 23 -7.29 -3.94 -4.63
C ILE A 23 -6.10 -4.82 -5.01
N THR A 24 -4.88 -4.31 -4.88
CA THR A 24 -3.66 -5.06 -5.20
C THR A 24 -3.50 -6.28 -4.30
N ASP A 25 -3.73 -6.13 -2.99
CA ASP A 25 -3.68 -7.25 -2.05
C ASP A 25 -4.79 -8.27 -2.31
N ASP A 26 -6.03 -7.79 -2.54
CA ASP A 26 -7.18 -8.65 -2.84
C ASP A 26 -6.96 -9.47 -4.12
N VAL A 27 -6.47 -8.84 -5.20
CA VAL A 27 -6.14 -9.53 -6.46
C VAL A 27 -5.06 -10.59 -6.23
N ALA A 28 -4.01 -10.28 -5.48
CA ALA A 28 -2.95 -11.24 -5.20
C ALA A 28 -3.46 -12.42 -4.37
N THR A 29 -4.30 -12.17 -3.37
CA THR A 29 -4.94 -13.19 -2.52
C THR A 29 -5.91 -14.07 -3.32
N SER A 30 -6.72 -13.46 -4.19
CA SER A 30 -7.64 -14.17 -5.07
C SER A 30 -6.92 -15.12 -6.02
N ILE A 31 -5.85 -14.64 -6.68
CA ILE A 31 -5.04 -15.47 -7.59
C ILE A 31 -4.38 -16.63 -6.84
N ARG A 32 -3.82 -16.40 -5.65
CA ARG A 32 -3.22 -17.48 -4.84
C ARG A 32 -4.26 -18.52 -4.44
N THR A 33 -5.45 -18.08 -4.04
CA THR A 33 -6.56 -18.95 -3.66
C THR A 33 -7.02 -19.81 -4.84
N ASP A 34 -7.23 -19.23 -6.04
CA ASP A 34 -7.56 -19.97 -7.26
C ASP A 34 -6.50 -21.02 -7.60
N ARG A 35 -5.23 -20.63 -7.59
CA ARG A 35 -4.11 -21.53 -7.89
C ARG A 35 -3.99 -22.67 -6.88
N GLY A 36 -4.27 -22.40 -5.61
CA GLY A 36 -4.34 -23.41 -4.55
C GLY A 36 -5.50 -24.38 -4.73
N ALA A 37 -6.69 -23.88 -5.09
CA ALA A 37 -7.86 -24.71 -5.39
C ALA A 37 -7.66 -25.61 -6.62
N ARG A 38 -6.78 -25.20 -7.54
CA ARG A 38 -6.35 -25.96 -8.71
C ARG A 38 -5.15 -26.88 -8.45
N GLU A 39 -4.70 -26.97 -7.20
CA GLU A 39 -3.60 -27.82 -6.74
C GLU A 39 -2.27 -27.59 -7.50
N LEU A 40 -2.06 -26.36 -8.00
CA LEU A 40 -0.79 -26.02 -8.64
C LEU A 40 0.36 -26.08 -7.63
N PRO A 41 1.59 -26.40 -8.07
CA PRO A 41 2.77 -26.35 -7.21
C PRO A 41 2.90 -24.96 -6.55
N ARG A 42 3.25 -24.92 -5.26
CA ARG A 42 3.39 -23.67 -4.47
C ARG A 42 4.29 -22.64 -5.16
N ALA A 43 5.33 -23.09 -5.87
CA ALA A 43 6.24 -22.24 -6.64
C ALA A 43 5.55 -21.42 -7.76
N GLU A 44 4.37 -21.83 -8.21
CA GLU A 44 3.61 -21.15 -9.25
C GLU A 44 2.59 -20.16 -8.70
N TRP A 45 2.34 -20.14 -7.40
CA TRP A 45 1.24 -19.36 -6.81
C TRP A 45 1.42 -17.86 -6.98
N ASP A 46 2.65 -17.34 -6.91
CA ASP A 46 2.94 -15.91 -7.09
C ASP A 46 3.36 -15.54 -8.52
N ARG A 47 3.51 -16.52 -9.41
CA ARG A 47 4.07 -16.31 -10.74
C ARG A 47 3.25 -15.30 -11.55
N GLY A 48 3.88 -14.21 -11.97
CA GLY A 48 3.28 -13.19 -12.83
C GLY A 48 2.26 -12.26 -12.16
N ILE A 49 1.99 -12.38 -10.85
CA ILE A 49 1.05 -11.48 -10.15
C ILE A 49 1.56 -10.04 -10.19
N ALA A 50 2.82 -9.83 -9.77
CA ALA A 50 3.47 -8.52 -9.77
C ALA A 50 3.45 -7.84 -11.16
N SER A 51 3.73 -8.60 -12.23
CA SER A 51 3.72 -8.07 -13.59
C SER A 51 2.32 -7.62 -14.03
N GLN A 52 1.27 -8.36 -13.69
CA GLN A 52 -0.11 -7.97 -13.99
C GLN A 52 -0.50 -6.67 -13.26
N ILE A 53 -0.14 -6.54 -11.98
CA ILE A 53 -0.38 -5.33 -11.19
C ILE A 53 0.34 -4.12 -11.82
N ALA A 54 1.62 -4.27 -12.18
CA ALA A 54 2.38 -3.20 -12.82
C ALA A 54 1.76 -2.74 -14.15
N LEU A 55 1.36 -3.70 -15.00
CA LEU A 55 0.71 -3.40 -16.28
C LEU A 55 -0.63 -2.67 -16.07
N ALA A 56 -1.45 -3.10 -15.12
CA ALA A 56 -2.70 -2.42 -14.78
C ALA A 56 -2.47 -0.98 -14.29
N ARG A 57 -1.37 -0.74 -13.58
CA ARG A 57 -0.92 0.59 -13.14
C ARG A 57 -0.19 1.41 -14.22
N ARG A 58 -0.03 0.87 -15.44
CA ARG A 58 0.74 1.48 -16.55
C ARG A 58 2.21 1.73 -16.20
N GLU A 59 2.81 0.81 -15.45
CA GLU A 59 4.22 0.86 -15.05
C GLU A 59 5.02 -0.31 -15.63
N SER A 60 6.35 -0.18 -15.60
CA SER A 60 7.27 -1.27 -15.95
C SER A 60 7.00 -2.50 -15.07
N PRO A 61 6.99 -3.72 -15.63
CA PRO A 61 6.84 -4.96 -14.86
C PRO A 61 7.78 -5.07 -13.65
N ASN A 62 8.98 -4.48 -13.76
CA ASN A 62 9.99 -4.45 -12.69
C ASN A 62 9.53 -3.65 -11.45
N ARG A 63 8.52 -2.78 -11.57
CA ARG A 63 7.93 -2.02 -10.46
C ARG A 63 6.85 -2.82 -9.71
N GLY A 64 6.32 -3.88 -10.29
CA GLY A 64 5.17 -4.62 -9.74
C GLY A 64 5.39 -5.17 -8.34
N GLY A 65 6.59 -5.70 -8.07
CA GLY A 65 6.93 -6.22 -6.75
C GLY A 65 6.89 -5.15 -5.66
N ARG A 66 7.22 -3.89 -5.99
CA ARG A 66 7.13 -2.77 -5.06
C ARG A 66 5.68 -2.44 -4.72
N HIS A 67 4.79 -2.43 -5.72
CA HIS A 67 3.36 -2.18 -5.49
C HIS A 67 2.71 -3.28 -4.69
N LEU A 68 3.05 -4.54 -4.99
CA LEU A 68 2.55 -5.68 -4.24
C LEU A 68 3.05 -5.67 -2.78
N GLY A 69 4.35 -5.44 -2.57
CA GLY A 69 4.91 -5.36 -1.21
C GLY A 69 4.38 -4.17 -0.41
N PHE A 70 4.19 -3.02 -1.07
CA PHE A 70 3.58 -1.83 -0.46
C PHE A 70 2.13 -2.10 -0.03
N ALA A 71 1.33 -2.71 -0.92
CA ALA A 71 -0.03 -3.10 -0.63
C ALA A 71 -0.11 -4.07 0.57
N GLN A 72 0.70 -5.13 0.56
CA GLN A 72 0.73 -6.11 1.62
C GLN A 72 1.12 -5.51 2.97
N ALA A 73 2.14 -4.65 2.99
CA ALA A 73 2.56 -3.97 4.22
C ALA A 73 1.43 -3.08 4.78
N LEU A 74 0.76 -2.30 3.94
CA LEU A 74 -0.35 -1.45 4.37
C LEU A 74 -1.55 -2.24 4.90
N VAL A 75 -1.97 -3.28 4.18
CA VAL A 75 -3.19 -4.03 4.51
C VAL A 75 -2.98 -4.91 5.75
N HIS A 76 -1.83 -5.57 5.87
CA HIS A 76 -1.62 -6.59 6.90
C HIS A 76 -0.84 -6.11 8.12
N GLU A 77 -0.04 -5.04 7.98
CA GLU A 77 0.89 -4.62 9.03
C GLU A 77 0.70 -3.17 9.47
N MET A 78 0.18 -2.30 8.59
CA MET A 78 0.12 -0.85 8.81
C MET A 78 -1.28 -0.25 8.55
N PRO A 79 -2.33 -0.74 9.25
CA PRO A 79 -3.71 -0.29 9.01
C PRO A 79 -3.95 1.19 9.32
N HIS A 80 -3.20 1.80 10.25
CA HIS A 80 -3.35 3.22 10.55
C HIS A 80 -2.77 4.10 9.43
N THR A 81 -1.63 3.71 8.85
CA THR A 81 -1.07 4.37 7.66
C THR A 81 -2.03 4.26 6.48
N LEU A 82 -2.67 3.09 6.28
CA LEU A 82 -3.69 2.92 5.26
C LEU A 82 -4.89 3.86 5.50
N ALA A 83 -5.38 3.96 6.74
CA ALA A 83 -6.48 4.86 7.09
C ALA A 83 -6.14 6.34 6.84
N MET A 84 -4.89 6.76 7.07
CA MET A 84 -4.44 8.11 6.76
C MET A 84 -4.39 8.39 5.26
N LEU A 85 -4.03 7.41 4.42
CA LEU A 85 -4.15 7.54 2.96
C LEU A 85 -5.61 7.64 2.51
N GLN A 86 -6.49 6.81 3.09
CA GLN A 86 -7.93 6.80 2.79
C GLN A 86 -8.64 8.12 3.14
N THR A 87 -8.08 8.89 4.07
CA THR A 87 -8.60 10.21 4.47
C THR A 87 -7.85 11.37 3.78
N GLY A 88 -6.82 11.07 2.98
CA GLY A 88 -5.99 12.07 2.33
C GLY A 88 -5.06 12.85 3.27
N ARG A 89 -4.91 12.40 4.52
CA ARG A 89 -4.03 13.01 5.54
C ARG A 89 -2.56 12.64 5.32
N LEU A 90 -2.31 11.47 4.75
CA LEU A 90 -1.02 11.10 4.19
C LEU A 90 -1.15 10.98 2.68
N ASN A 91 -0.06 11.30 1.97
CA ASN A 91 0.06 11.01 0.55
C ASN A 91 0.91 9.75 0.28
N GLU A 92 0.88 9.29 -0.97
CA GLU A 92 1.57 8.08 -1.43
C GLU A 92 3.07 8.10 -1.09
N TRP A 93 3.71 9.27 -1.22
CA TRP A 93 5.14 9.41 -0.93
C TRP A 93 5.46 9.20 0.55
N ARG A 94 4.72 9.84 1.46
CA ARG A 94 4.95 9.69 2.91
C ARG A 94 4.63 8.27 3.38
N ALA A 95 3.54 7.67 2.88
CA ALA A 95 3.24 6.27 3.16
C ALA A 95 4.34 5.33 2.63
N THR A 96 4.89 5.61 1.45
CA THR A 96 6.03 4.86 0.91
C THR A 96 7.25 4.94 1.83
N LEU A 97 7.55 6.11 2.39
CA LEU A 97 8.66 6.26 3.34
C LEU A 97 8.42 5.42 4.59
N LEU A 98 7.22 5.48 5.17
CA LEU A 98 6.88 4.66 6.34
C LEU A 98 7.10 3.16 6.07
N VAL A 99 6.60 2.64 4.95
CA VAL A 99 6.79 1.23 4.57
C VAL A 99 8.27 0.92 4.31
N ARG A 100 9.00 1.79 3.60
CA ARG A 100 10.41 1.55 3.24
C ARG A 100 11.33 1.60 4.46
N GLU A 101 11.20 2.59 5.32
CA GLU A 101 12.08 2.79 6.47
C GLU A 101 11.81 1.77 7.58
N THR A 102 10.62 1.18 7.61
CA THR A 102 10.29 0.09 8.54
C THR A 102 10.47 -1.31 7.93
N ALA A 103 11.00 -1.40 6.70
CA ALA A 103 11.15 -2.67 5.96
C ALA A 103 12.01 -3.71 6.71
N CYS A 104 12.97 -3.26 7.54
CA CYS A 104 13.85 -4.11 8.33
C CYS A 104 13.23 -4.66 9.63
N LEU A 105 12.07 -4.15 10.04
CA LEU A 105 11.39 -4.55 11.27
C LEU A 105 10.55 -5.81 11.08
N SER A 106 10.27 -6.50 12.18
CA SER A 106 9.23 -7.54 12.21
C SER A 106 7.84 -6.92 11.97
N ALA A 107 6.87 -7.71 11.50
CA ALA A 107 5.50 -7.24 11.30
C ALA A 107 4.88 -6.68 12.61
N ALA A 108 5.20 -7.29 13.75
CA ALA A 108 4.72 -6.83 15.05
C ALA A 108 5.31 -5.46 15.42
N ASP A 109 6.63 -5.28 15.27
CA ASP A 109 7.31 -4.01 15.56
C ASP A 109 6.89 -2.91 14.57
N ARG A 110 6.70 -3.26 13.30
CA ARG A 110 6.17 -2.35 12.29
C ARG A 110 4.76 -1.88 12.65
N GLY A 111 3.90 -2.77 13.13
CA GLY A 111 2.56 -2.41 13.62
C GLY A 111 2.58 -1.48 14.85
N ILE A 112 3.63 -1.55 15.69
CA ILE A 112 3.83 -0.58 16.78
C ILE A 112 4.20 0.79 16.21
N VAL A 113 5.10 0.86 15.24
CA VAL A 113 5.48 2.11 14.56
C VAL A 113 4.27 2.72 13.86
N ASP A 114 3.51 1.92 13.11
CA ASP A 114 2.29 2.34 12.42
C ASP A 114 1.31 3.00 13.39
N ARG A 115 1.00 2.34 14.51
CA ARG A 115 0.11 2.90 15.52
C ARG A 115 0.65 4.19 16.09
N ARG A 116 1.92 4.21 16.53
CA ARG A 116 2.52 5.39 17.18
C ARG A 116 2.56 6.61 16.27
N LEU A 117 2.76 6.43 14.97
CA LEU A 117 2.89 7.55 14.04
C LEU A 117 1.56 7.94 13.38
N CYS A 118 0.67 6.98 13.15
CA CYS A 118 -0.49 7.17 12.28
C CYS A 118 -1.83 6.92 12.95
N SER A 119 -1.90 6.54 14.24
CA SER A 119 -3.22 6.38 14.91
C SER A 119 -3.91 7.71 15.20
N ASP A 120 -3.14 8.79 15.32
CA ASP A 120 -3.63 10.15 15.49
C ASP A 120 -3.12 11.03 14.33
N PRO A 121 -4.02 11.58 13.49
CA PRO A 121 -3.61 12.43 12.37
C PRO A 121 -2.75 13.63 12.79
N ALA A 122 -2.91 14.13 14.02
CA ALA A 122 -2.20 15.33 14.49
C ALA A 122 -0.69 15.10 14.68
N ILE A 123 -0.23 13.85 14.84
CA ILE A 123 1.19 13.52 15.08
C ILE A 123 2.06 13.92 13.90
N LEU A 124 1.52 13.84 12.68
CA LEU A 124 2.24 14.07 11.43
C LEU A 124 1.92 15.42 10.78
N ASP A 125 1.12 16.24 11.45
CA ASP A 125 0.77 17.60 11.00
C ASP A 125 1.97 18.53 11.08
N GLY A 126 2.22 19.28 10.00
CA GLY A 126 3.37 20.20 9.91
C GLY A 126 4.73 19.52 9.79
N VAL A 127 4.78 18.18 9.73
CA VAL A 127 5.99 17.40 9.47
C VAL A 127 6.03 17.04 7.99
N GLY A 128 7.10 17.37 7.27
CA GLY A 128 7.23 17.13 5.83
C GLY A 128 8.57 17.58 5.28
#